data_AF-A0A7H0M8L0-F1
#
_entry.id   AF-A0A7H0M8L0-F1
#
_cell.length_a   1.000
_cell.length_b   1.000
_cell.length_c   1.000
_cell.angle_alpha   90.00
_cell.angle_beta   90.00
_cell.angle_gamma   90.00
#
_symmetry.space_group_name_H-M   'P 1'
#
loop_
_entity.id
_entity.type
_entity.pdbx_description
1 polymer ?
#
loop_
_entity_poly.entity_id
_entity_poly.type
_entity_poly.pdbx_seq_one_letter_code
_entity_poly.pdbx_strand_id
1 'polypeptide(L)'
;MEIKNIETADCRVLSTSISTNEIRIKFESIYDISIKQFIKDVDLVIYDWCSFEAKLYITNAPGESFVGINLTTDKLEFFSLIQNIEINEDDLLLQGFSRESGNWLEYRFKSGGVYFQTAC
;
A
#
# COMPACT_ATOMS: atom_id res chain seq x y z
N MET A 1 -12.46 -0.41 10.14
CA MET A 1 -12.54 -1.84 9.76
C MET A 1 -11.23 -2.51 10.14
N GLU A 2 -11.25 -3.77 10.57
CA GLU A 2 -10.01 -4.50 10.89
C GLU A 2 -9.38 -5.06 9.62
N ILE A 3 -8.06 -4.89 9.46
CA ILE A 3 -7.33 -5.28 8.23
C ILE A 3 -7.46 -6.77 7.92
N LYS A 4 -7.45 -7.65 8.94
CA LYS A 4 -7.62 -9.09 8.77
C LYS A 4 -8.94 -9.51 8.10
N ASN A 5 -9.92 -8.60 8.04
CA ASN A 5 -11.22 -8.84 7.44
C ASN A 5 -11.32 -8.29 6.01
N ILE A 6 -10.23 -7.77 5.44
CA ILE A 6 -10.21 -7.21 4.09
C ILE A 6 -9.50 -8.17 3.15
N GLU A 7 -10.10 -8.45 2.00
CA GLU A 7 -9.40 -9.08 0.89
C GLU A 7 -8.48 -8.03 0.26
N THR A 8 -7.17 -8.26 0.34
CA THR A 8 -6.14 -7.29 -0.06
C THR A 8 -5.66 -7.48 -1.49
N ALA A 9 -6.08 -8.57 -2.15
CA ALA A 9 -5.82 -8.83 -3.55
C ALA A 9 -6.59 -7.81 -4.42
N ASP A 10 -5.89 -7.23 -5.40
CA ASP A 10 -6.46 -6.34 -6.42
C ASP A 10 -7.12 -5.04 -5.89
N CYS A 11 -6.64 -4.47 -4.79
CA CYS A 11 -7.13 -3.19 -4.27
C CYS A 11 -6.66 -2.01 -5.13
N ARG A 12 -7.52 -1.54 -6.05
CA ARG A 12 -7.19 -0.41 -6.95
C ARG A 12 -7.06 0.89 -6.19
N VAL A 13 -5.94 1.58 -6.37
CA VAL A 13 -5.63 2.86 -5.71
C VAL A 13 -6.02 4.02 -6.62
N LEU A 14 -6.89 4.90 -6.12
CA LEU A 14 -7.30 6.13 -6.78
C LEU A 14 -6.28 7.25 -6.57
N SER A 15 -5.82 7.45 -5.34
CA SER A 15 -4.86 8.50 -5.00
C SER A 15 -4.07 8.18 -3.74
N THR A 16 -2.88 8.75 -3.65
CA THR A 16 -2.07 8.75 -2.43
C THR A 16 -1.78 10.20 -2.05
N SER A 17 -1.94 10.53 -0.77
CA SER A 17 -1.52 11.82 -0.21
C SER A 17 -0.56 11.60 0.95
N ILE A 18 0.53 12.37 0.95
CA ILE A 18 1.55 12.34 2.00
C ILE A 18 1.55 13.69 2.71
N SER A 19 1.49 13.64 4.02
CA SER A 19 1.73 14.76 4.93
C SER A 19 2.83 14.39 5.92
N THR A 20 3.25 15.34 6.76
CA THR A 20 4.42 15.17 7.63
C THR A 20 4.39 13.90 8.49
N ASN A 21 3.21 13.49 8.97
CA ASN A 21 3.06 12.32 9.86
C ASN A 21 1.99 11.33 9.37
N GLU A 22 1.43 11.50 8.16
CA GLU A 22 0.36 10.64 7.65
C GLU A 22 0.56 10.34 6.16
N ILE A 23 0.46 9.07 5.80
CA ILE A 23 0.21 8.64 4.42
C ILE A 23 -1.23 8.12 4.35
N ARG A 24 -1.96 8.62 3.37
CA ARG A 24 -3.34 8.20 3.08
C ARG A 24 -3.43 7.67 1.67
N ILE A 25 -3.95 6.45 1.53
CA ILE A 25 -4.14 5.75 0.26
C ILE A 25 -5.62 5.52 0.07
N LYS A 26 -6.20 6.18 -0.94
CA LYS A 26 -7.62 6.05 -1.27
C LYS A 26 -7.82 4.91 -2.27
N PHE A 27 -8.63 3.93 -1.90
CA PHE A 27 -9.05 2.83 -2.77
C PHE A 27 -10.36 3.15 -3.50
N GLU A 28 -10.53 2.56 -4.68
CA GLU A 28 -11.82 2.58 -5.39
C GLU A 28 -12.87 1.80 -4.58
N SER A 29 -12.48 0.59 -4.19
CA SER A 29 -13.24 -0.26 -3.28
C SER A 29 -12.33 -1.30 -2.65
N ILE A 30 -12.73 -1.81 -1.50
CA ILE A 30 -12.16 -3.00 -0.87
C ILE A 30 -13.27 -4.02 -0.63
N TYR A 31 -12.94 -5.31 -0.54
CA TYR A 31 -13.90 -6.34 -0.17
C TYR A 31 -13.78 -6.68 1.31
N ASP A 32 -14.85 -6.47 2.07
CA ASP A 32 -14.92 -6.85 3.49
C ASP A 32 -15.49 -8.28 3.60
N ILE A 33 -14.65 -9.18 4.10
CA ILE A 33 -14.91 -10.62 4.25
C ILE A 33 -15.98 -10.88 5.32
N SER A 34 -16.07 -10.03 6.35
CA SER A 34 -17.01 -10.23 7.47
C SER A 34 -18.46 -10.07 7.01
N ILE A 35 -18.69 -9.08 6.14
CA ILE A 35 -20.01 -8.72 5.61
C ILE A 35 -20.20 -9.13 4.14
N LYS A 36 -19.17 -9.69 3.51
CA LYS A 36 -19.16 -10.22 2.14
C LYS A 36 -19.63 -9.22 1.09
N GLN A 37 -19.13 -7.98 1.17
CA GLN A 37 -19.49 -6.92 0.25
C GLN A 37 -18.31 -6.02 -0.10
N PHE A 38 -18.39 -5.42 -1.28
CA PHE A 38 -17.50 -4.34 -1.67
C PHE A 38 -17.92 -3.03 -0.99
N ILE A 39 -16.95 -2.37 -0.35
CA ILE A 39 -17.09 -1.06 0.27
C ILE A 39 -16.30 -0.08 -0.59
N LYS A 40 -16.96 0.95 -1.09
CA LYS A 40 -16.34 2.00 -1.91
C LYS A 40 -15.75 3.12 -1.06
N ASP A 41 -14.90 3.93 -1.68
CA ASP A 41 -14.35 5.16 -1.09
C ASP A 41 -13.73 4.93 0.29
N VAL A 42 -12.82 3.95 0.35
CA VAL A 42 -12.11 3.59 1.57
C VAL A 42 -10.68 4.11 1.52
N ASP A 43 -10.28 4.79 2.57
CA ASP A 43 -8.91 5.22 2.80
C ASP A 43 -8.21 4.24 3.74
N LEU A 44 -7.00 3.83 3.38
CA LEU A 44 -6.01 3.32 4.33
C LEU A 44 -5.18 4.49 4.84
N VAL A 45 -5.19 4.68 6.16
CA VAL A 45 -4.46 5.73 6.84
C VAL A 45 -3.34 5.11 7.65
N ILE A 46 -2.12 5.59 7.42
CA ILE A 46 -0.89 5.14 8.08
C ILE A 46 -0.28 6.38 8.72
N TYR A 47 0.07 6.32 10.00
CA TYR A 47 0.52 7.50 10.74
C TYR A 47 1.51 7.17 11.86
N ASP A 48 2.23 8.18 12.31
CA ASP A 48 3.18 8.12 13.44
C ASP A 48 4.22 6.98 13.34
N TRP A 49 4.66 6.65 12.12
CA TRP A 49 5.71 5.65 11.91
C TRP A 49 7.08 6.21 12.28
N CYS A 50 7.97 5.34 12.76
CA CYS A 50 9.35 5.72 13.10
C CYS A 50 10.30 5.65 11.90
N SER A 51 10.02 4.76 10.95
CA SER A 51 10.82 4.61 9.73
C SER A 51 9.95 4.22 8.54
N PHE A 52 10.28 4.75 7.37
CA PHE A 52 9.62 4.42 6.10
C PHE A 52 10.68 4.07 5.05
N GLU A 53 10.51 2.93 4.40
CA GLU A 53 11.33 2.45 3.30
C GLU A 53 10.44 2.17 2.08
N ALA A 54 10.86 2.62 0.91
CA ALA A 54 10.23 2.28 -0.36
C ALA A 54 11.23 1.60 -1.28
N LYS A 55 10.84 0.48 -1.89
CA LYS A 55 11.66 -0.30 -2.83
C LYS A 55 10.90 -0.56 -4.12
N LEU A 56 11.58 -0.36 -5.23
CA LEU A 56 11.10 -0.73 -6.56
C LEU A 56 11.88 -1.95 -7.05
N TYR A 57 11.19 -2.94 -7.60
CA TYR A 57 11.78 -4.14 -8.15
C TYR A 57 11.60 -4.15 -9.67
N ILE A 58 12.72 -4.07 -10.39
CA ILE A 58 12.75 -3.96 -11.85
C ILE A 58 13.18 -5.30 -12.44
N THR A 59 12.46 -5.77 -13.45
CA THR A 59 12.83 -6.93 -14.27
C THR A 59 12.78 -6.56 -15.74
N ASN A 60 13.68 -7.12 -16.56
CA ASN A 60 13.67 -6.87 -18.01
C ASN A 60 12.64 -7.73 -18.73
N ALA A 61 12.31 -8.91 -18.19
CA ALA A 61 11.36 -9.84 -18.77
C ALA A 61 10.77 -10.81 -17.73
N PRO A 62 9.59 -11.41 -18.01
CA PRO A 62 9.03 -12.46 -17.17
C PRO A 62 10.00 -13.64 -16.99
N GLY A 63 10.22 -14.06 -15.74
CA GLY A 63 11.11 -15.18 -15.41
C GLY A 63 12.59 -14.82 -15.24
N GLU A 64 12.98 -13.57 -15.50
CA GLU A 64 14.33 -13.08 -15.19
C GLU A 64 14.46 -12.64 -13.73
N SER A 65 15.71 -12.56 -13.26
CA SER A 65 16.02 -12.01 -11.94
C SER A 65 15.65 -10.53 -11.87
N PHE A 66 15.03 -10.13 -10.76
CA PHE A 66 14.76 -8.72 -10.50
C PHE A 66 15.94 -8.03 -9.82
N VAL A 67 16.00 -6.70 -9.97
CA VAL A 67 16.89 -5.82 -9.22
C VAL A 67 16.03 -4.92 -8.33
N GLY A 68 16.29 -4.94 -7.02
CA GLY A 68 15.64 -4.05 -6.05
C GLY A 68 16.40 -2.74 -5.89
N ILE A 69 15.69 -1.62 -5.95
CA ILE A 69 16.23 -0.26 -5.79
C ILE A 69 15.48 0.44 -4.67
N ASN A 70 16.20 0.97 -3.69
CA ASN A 70 15.60 1.84 -2.67
C ASN A 70 15.24 3.19 -3.30
N LEU A 71 14.01 3.65 -3.09
CA LEU A 71 13.53 4.95 -3.56
C LEU A 71 13.82 6.02 -2.50
N THR A 72 14.34 7.16 -2.96
CA THR A 72 14.44 8.38 -2.16
C THR A 72 13.14 9.17 -2.25
N THR A 73 12.89 10.09 -1.31
CA THR A 73 11.65 10.87 -1.23
C THR A 73 11.32 11.63 -2.52
N ASP A 74 12.34 12.13 -3.24
CA ASP A 74 12.20 12.84 -4.52
C ASP A 74 11.88 11.91 -5.71
N LYS A 75 12.02 10.60 -5.54
CA LYS A 75 11.79 9.56 -6.56
C LYS A 75 10.75 8.54 -6.12
N LEU A 76 9.90 8.91 -5.15
CA LEU A 76 8.86 8.02 -4.68
C LEU A 76 7.88 7.72 -5.82
N GLU A 77 7.61 6.44 -6.04
CA GLU A 77 6.53 5.97 -6.92
C GLU A 77 5.36 5.53 -6.06
N PHE A 78 4.14 5.66 -6.55
CA PHE A 78 2.91 5.38 -5.82
C PHE A 78 2.19 4.17 -6.40
N PHE A 79 1.37 3.50 -5.58
CA PHE A 79 0.61 2.36 -6.05
C PHE A 79 -0.49 2.77 -7.05
N SER A 80 -0.62 1.99 -8.13
CA SER A 80 -1.86 1.89 -8.91
C SER A 80 -2.77 0.78 -8.37
N LEU A 81 -2.15 -0.27 -7.84
CA LEU A 81 -2.82 -1.47 -7.35
C LEU A 81 -2.03 -2.03 -6.18
N ILE A 82 -2.68 -2.24 -5.05
CA ILE A 82 -2.09 -2.98 -3.92
C ILE A 82 -2.60 -4.42 -3.98
N GLN A 83 -1.67 -5.35 -3.87
CA GLN A 83 -1.90 -6.80 -3.94
C GLN A 83 -1.78 -7.46 -2.58
N ASN A 84 -1.00 -6.84 -1.68
CA ASN A 84 -0.74 -7.38 -0.36
C ASN A 84 -0.64 -6.26 0.68
N ILE A 85 -1.25 -6.49 1.84
CA ILE A 85 -1.18 -5.65 3.02
C ILE A 85 -0.93 -6.59 4.19
N GLU A 86 0.29 -6.58 4.73
CA GLU A 86 0.66 -7.40 5.88
C GLU A 86 0.99 -6.51 7.08
N ILE A 87 0.48 -6.90 8.24
CA ILE A 87 0.84 -6.29 9.52
C ILE A 87 1.43 -7.38 10.39
N ASN A 88 2.68 -7.20 10.78
CA ASN A 88 3.41 -8.11 11.66
C ASN A 88 3.96 -7.31 12.83
N GLU A 89 3.52 -7.57 14.07
CA GLU A 89 3.96 -6.88 15.30
C GLU A 89 4.17 -5.36 15.15
N ASP A 90 5.37 -4.94 14.72
CA ASP A 90 5.77 -3.54 14.55
C ASP A 90 5.90 -3.09 13.08
N ASP A 91 5.65 -3.91 12.08
CA ASP A 91 5.86 -3.59 10.66
C ASP A 91 4.54 -3.65 9.87
N LEU A 92 4.31 -2.63 9.04
CA LEU A 92 3.32 -2.64 7.96
C LEU A 92 4.04 -2.75 6.62
N LEU A 93 3.67 -3.76 5.84
CA LEU A 93 4.18 -4.02 4.50
C LEU A 93 3.05 -3.87 3.48
N LEU A 94 3.23 -2.97 2.52
CA LEU A 94 2.36 -2.85 1.35
C LEU A 94 3.13 -3.28 0.12
N GLN A 95 2.53 -4.12 -0.72
CA GLN A 95 3.13 -4.52 -1.98
C GLN A 95 2.11 -4.48 -3.10
N GLY A 96 2.58 -4.16 -4.30
CA GLY A 96 1.71 -4.00 -5.45
C GLY A 96 2.43 -3.38 -6.63
N PHE A 97 1.67 -2.83 -7.57
CA PHE A 97 2.20 -2.24 -8.79
C PHE A 97 2.28 -0.73 -8.68
N SER A 98 3.40 -0.19 -9.13
CA SER A 98 3.62 1.25 -9.32
C SER A 98 2.72 1.80 -10.42
N ARG A 99 2.19 3.00 -10.18
CA ARG A 99 1.42 3.79 -11.15
C ARG A 99 2.31 4.42 -12.20
N GLU A 100 3.52 4.81 -11.83
CA GLU A 100 4.45 5.54 -12.67
C GLU A 100 5.16 4.60 -13.64
N SER A 101 5.71 3.50 -13.12
CA SER A 101 6.55 2.59 -13.90
C SER A 101 5.90 1.25 -14.23
N GLY A 102 4.83 0.87 -13.50
CA GLY A 102 4.23 -0.47 -13.61
C GLY A 102 5.05 -1.58 -12.94
N ASN A 103 6.23 -1.26 -12.38
CA ASN A 103 7.07 -2.24 -11.68
C ASN A 103 6.47 -2.62 -10.32
N TRP A 104 6.97 -3.71 -9.75
CA TRP A 104 6.60 -4.12 -8.40
C TRP A 104 7.18 -3.14 -7.38
N LEU A 105 6.33 -2.63 -6.51
CA LEU A 105 6.62 -1.63 -5.50
C LEU A 105 6.35 -2.21 -4.12
N GLU A 106 7.21 -1.89 -3.17
CA GLU A 106 7.10 -2.29 -1.79
C GLU A 106 7.29 -1.07 -0.90
N TYR A 107 6.33 -0.83 -0.01
CA TYR A 107 6.45 0.13 1.08
C TYR A 107 6.51 -0.63 2.40
N ARG A 108 7.49 -0.29 3.24
CA ARG A 108 7.60 -0.79 4.60
C ARG A 108 7.59 0.36 5.59
N PHE A 109 6.69 0.29 6.56
CA PHE A 109 6.61 1.22 7.68
C PHE A 109 6.97 0.46 8.95
N LYS A 110 7.90 1.01 9.75
CA LYS A 110 8.26 0.46 11.07
C LYS A 110 7.68 1.30 12.18
N SER A 111 6.99 0.62 13.08
CA SER A 111 6.14 1.16 14.13
C SER A 111 5.06 2.11 13.58
N GLY A 112 4.05 2.44 14.38
CA GLY A 112 3.01 3.39 14.00
C GLY A 112 1.61 2.80 13.98
N GLY A 113 0.64 3.63 13.64
CA GLY A 113 -0.77 3.27 13.60
C GLY A 113 -1.28 3.11 12.17
N VAL A 114 -2.24 2.21 11.99
CA VAL A 114 -2.88 1.96 10.70
C VAL A 114 -4.36 1.62 10.87
N TYR A 115 -5.23 2.24 10.07
CA TYR A 115 -6.65 1.91 10.03
C TYR A 115 -7.27 2.19 8.67
N PHE A 116 -8.40 1.54 8.41
CA PHE A 116 -9.27 1.87 7.29
C PHE A 116 -10.39 2.82 7.71
N GLN A 117 -10.63 3.84 6.90
CA GLN A 117 -11.67 4.85 7.05
C GLN A 117 -12.55 4.88 5.80
N THR A 118 -13.87 4.78 5.96
CA THR A 118 -14.81 5.05 4.87
C THR A 118 -15.11 6.55 4.81
N ALA A 119 -15.26 7.11 3.61
CA ALA A 119 -15.88 8.44 3.48
C ALA A 119 -17.31 8.38 4.04
N CYS A 120 -17.65 9.30 4.95
CA CYS A 120 -19.01 9.51 5.44
C CYS A 120 -19.89 10.22 4.40
#